data_AF-A0A915UF48-F1
#
_entry.id   AF-A0A915UF48-F1
#
_cell.length_a   1.000
_cell.length_b   1.000
_cell.length_c   1.000
_cell.angle_alpha   90.00
_cell.angle_beta   90.00
_cell.angle_gamma   90.00
#
_symmetry.space_group_name_H-M   'P 1'
#
loop_
_entity.id
_entity.type
_entity.pdbx_description
1 polymer ?
#
loop_
_entity_poly.entity_id
_entity_poly.type
_entity_poly.pdbx_seq_one_letter_code
_entity_poly.pdbx_strand_id
1 'polypeptide(L)'
;MFVDEVDIDVSAGDGGRGAISFRREKFIPRGGPDGGDGGAGGSVYLVASPHHNTLVNYRFHPDFAAPRGGNGEGSLRTGKSGKDLELPVPPGTVAYRIDEFGHAHQFADLTMVGDRVQAAKGGRGGRGNARFTSSTNRTPRRADSGEKGEVFKIRLRLKLLADVGIVGYPNVGKSTLIARVSAAKPKIADYPFTTLVPNLGVVALSGDRSFVMADVPGLIEGAHEGKGLGHRFLGHVERTKVLLHVVDVSDASGRDPVEDLEVIRRELEQYVPNADTLDPDALPLAARPQVVAANRIDILGDPARLEALRAHAASLDLPFHAISAVTGEGVPELLETLWPYVQHVSAERALERARRAEADAARPDEAPAVGPDTAPPEADVDQAAPASGPAPTRPSSIEALRRSRRSPAAPDAPHE
;
A
#
# COMPACT_ATOMS: atom_id res chain seq x y z
N MET A 1 6.70 16.52 0.36
CA MET A 1 6.86 15.88 -0.97
C MET A 1 6.12 14.56 -0.91
N PHE A 2 4.86 14.45 -1.37
CA PHE A 2 4.11 13.18 -1.29
C PHE A 2 4.82 12.05 -2.06
N VAL A 3 4.84 10.85 -1.49
CA VAL A 3 5.47 9.64 -2.06
C VAL A 3 4.47 8.52 -1.87
N ASP A 4 4.06 7.93 -2.98
CA ASP A 4 3.08 6.86 -3.13
C ASP A 4 3.74 5.50 -3.43
N GLU A 5 4.93 5.50 -4.02
CA GLU A 5 5.80 4.33 -4.18
C GLU A 5 7.21 4.61 -3.60
N VAL A 6 7.73 3.70 -2.78
CA VAL A 6 9.08 3.78 -2.20
C VAL A 6 9.69 2.39 -2.06
N ASP A 7 10.98 2.28 -2.42
CA ASP A 7 11.79 1.09 -2.13
C ASP A 7 12.56 1.31 -0.83
N ILE A 8 12.50 0.31 0.05
CA ILE A 8 13.23 0.25 1.32
C ILE A 8 14.02 -1.04 1.42
N ASP A 9 15.16 -0.98 2.09
CA ASP A 9 16.05 -2.11 2.35
C ASP A 9 15.88 -2.55 3.81
N VAL A 10 15.30 -3.74 4.01
CA VAL A 10 14.88 -4.23 5.32
C VAL A 10 15.75 -5.40 5.75
N SER A 11 16.41 -5.26 6.90
CA SER A 11 17.30 -6.26 7.49
C SER A 11 16.80 -6.68 8.88
N ALA A 12 16.44 -7.94 9.04
CA ALA A 12 16.17 -8.50 10.37
C ALA A 12 17.48 -8.74 11.15
N GLY A 13 17.39 -8.78 12.48
CA GLY A 13 18.54 -9.02 13.32
C GLY A 13 19.03 -10.47 13.23
N ASP A 14 20.35 -10.67 13.24
CA ASP A 14 20.94 -12.01 13.36
C ASP A 14 20.69 -12.63 14.75
N GLY A 15 20.81 -13.95 14.85
CA GLY A 15 20.90 -14.65 16.12
C GLY A 15 22.20 -14.36 16.88
N GLY A 16 22.12 -14.37 18.20
CA GLY A 16 23.30 -14.46 19.07
C GLY A 16 24.01 -15.81 18.92
N ARG A 17 25.32 -15.87 19.14
CA ARG A 17 26.05 -17.16 19.16
C ARG A 17 25.86 -17.87 20.50
N GLY A 18 25.77 -19.19 20.49
CA GLY A 18 25.85 -19.98 21.72
C GLY A 18 27.26 -19.97 22.31
N ALA A 19 27.38 -20.01 23.63
CA ALA A 19 28.68 -20.06 24.30
C ALA A 19 29.24 -21.48 24.37
N ILE A 20 30.58 -21.59 24.34
CA ILE A 20 31.30 -22.79 24.80
C ILE A 20 31.95 -22.42 26.12
N SER A 21 31.38 -22.88 27.23
CA SER A 21 31.91 -22.62 28.58
C SER A 21 31.86 -23.89 29.44
N PHE A 22 32.70 -23.92 30.48
CA PHE A 22 32.74 -24.97 31.48
C PHE A 22 32.87 -24.35 32.87
N ARG A 23 32.13 -24.87 33.85
CA ARG A 23 32.17 -24.38 35.25
C ARG A 23 33.59 -24.48 35.81
N ARG A 24 34.02 -23.45 36.53
CA ARG A 24 35.31 -23.40 37.23
C ARG A 24 35.08 -23.04 38.69
N GLU A 25 35.33 -23.99 39.57
CA GLU A 25 35.15 -23.84 41.03
C GLU A 25 36.41 -24.33 41.74
N LYS A 26 36.75 -23.68 42.87
CA LYS A 26 38.06 -23.80 43.53
C LYS A 26 38.44 -25.22 43.98
N PHE A 27 37.48 -26.15 44.02
CA PHE A 27 37.66 -27.55 44.40
C PHE A 27 37.08 -28.57 43.40
N ILE A 28 36.69 -28.13 42.19
CA ILE A 28 36.14 -29.02 41.14
C ILE A 28 37.08 -29.02 39.92
N PRO A 29 37.93 -30.06 39.74
CA PRO A 29 38.94 -30.07 38.67
C PRO A 29 38.37 -30.08 37.24
N ARG A 30 37.13 -30.57 37.06
CA ARG A 30 36.43 -30.65 35.77
C ARG A 30 34.94 -30.36 35.97
N GLY A 31 34.57 -29.08 35.93
CA GLY A 31 33.17 -28.68 35.91
C GLY A 31 32.46 -29.08 34.61
N GLY A 32 31.14 -29.28 34.69
CA GLY A 32 30.31 -29.56 33.52
C GLY A 32 30.21 -28.36 32.55
N PRO A 33 29.70 -28.57 31.32
CA PRO A 33 29.45 -27.50 30.38
C PRO A 33 28.41 -26.51 30.92
N ASP A 34 28.66 -25.22 30.78
CA ASP A 34 27.79 -24.14 31.23
C ASP A 34 27.68 -22.97 30.24
N GLY A 35 27.96 -23.21 28.95
CA GLY A 35 27.65 -22.22 27.92
C GLY A 35 26.15 -22.13 27.67
N GLY A 36 25.59 -20.93 27.86
CA GLY A 36 24.20 -20.60 27.54
C GLY A 36 23.96 -20.41 26.03
N ASP A 37 22.67 -20.38 25.66
CA ASP A 37 22.22 -20.16 24.29
C ASP A 37 22.33 -18.67 23.89
N GLY A 38 22.45 -18.39 22.60
CA GLY A 38 22.28 -17.03 22.07
C GLY A 38 20.81 -16.62 22.05
N GLY A 39 20.54 -15.32 22.14
CA GLY A 39 19.20 -14.76 21.93
C GLY A 39 18.81 -14.78 20.45
N ALA A 40 17.51 -14.76 20.16
CA ALA A 40 17.01 -14.54 18.80
C ALA A 40 17.27 -13.09 18.35
N GLY A 41 17.44 -12.85 17.06
CA GLY A 41 17.44 -11.50 16.50
C GLY A 41 16.03 -10.91 16.42
N GLY A 42 15.94 -9.57 16.42
CA GLY A 42 14.67 -8.89 16.20
C GLY A 42 14.14 -9.10 14.78
N SER A 43 12.84 -9.28 14.64
CA SER A 43 12.16 -9.31 13.33
C SER A 43 11.69 -7.91 12.93
N VAL A 44 11.46 -7.70 11.64
CA VAL A 44 10.87 -6.44 11.12
C VAL A 44 9.43 -6.68 10.70
N TYR A 45 8.53 -5.79 11.10
CA TYR A 45 7.11 -5.82 10.74
C TYR A 45 6.69 -4.51 10.09
N LEU A 46 5.82 -4.59 9.08
CA LEU A 46 5.04 -3.44 8.63
C LEU A 46 3.77 -3.39 9.48
N VAL A 47 3.39 -2.21 9.94
CA VAL A 47 2.19 -1.98 10.76
C VAL A 47 1.36 -0.85 10.18
N ALA A 48 0.10 -1.10 9.83
CA ALA A 48 -0.80 -0.04 9.39
C ALA A 48 -1.16 0.91 10.54
N SER A 49 -0.86 2.20 10.38
CA SER A 49 -1.04 3.23 11.40
C SER A 49 -1.95 4.35 10.90
N PRO A 50 -2.97 4.79 11.68
CA PRO A 50 -3.87 5.88 11.27
C PRO A 50 -3.17 7.25 11.35
N HIS A 51 -2.01 7.30 11.99
CA HIS A 51 -1.18 8.50 12.14
C HIS A 51 -0.25 8.72 10.94
N HIS A 52 -0.23 7.79 9.98
CA HIS A 52 0.61 7.85 8.79
C HIS A 52 -0.28 7.87 7.55
N ASN A 53 -0.24 8.95 6.77
CA ASN A 53 -1.04 9.10 5.55
C ASN A 53 -0.21 9.14 4.26
N THR A 54 1.13 9.05 4.36
CA THR A 54 2.05 9.12 3.22
C THR A 54 3.29 8.24 3.47
N LEU A 55 3.96 7.77 2.41
CA LEU A 55 5.20 6.97 2.54
C LEU A 55 6.48 7.82 2.57
N VAL A 56 6.36 9.12 2.83
CA VAL A 56 7.45 10.11 2.69
C VAL A 56 8.62 9.85 3.65
N ASN A 57 8.34 9.38 4.86
CA ASN A 57 9.35 9.11 5.89
C ASN A 57 10.38 8.07 5.43
N TYR A 58 9.95 7.08 4.64
CA TYR A 58 10.78 6.01 4.09
C TYR A 58 11.74 6.47 2.99
N ARG A 59 11.50 7.64 2.37
CA ARG A 59 12.35 8.14 1.28
C ARG A 59 13.69 8.71 1.77
N PHE A 60 13.74 9.24 2.98
CA PHE A 60 14.95 9.87 3.54
C PHE A 60 15.85 8.88 4.29
N HIS A 61 15.26 7.77 4.75
CA HIS A 61 15.95 6.67 5.42
C HIS A 61 15.47 5.37 4.77
N PRO A 62 16.14 4.84 3.73
CA PRO A 62 15.73 3.61 3.06
C PRO A 62 16.11 2.35 3.85
N ASP A 63 17.15 2.41 4.67
CA ASP A 63 17.71 1.25 5.40
C ASP A 63 17.06 1.08 6.79
N PHE A 64 16.43 -0.07 7.03
CA PHE A 64 15.81 -0.42 8.31
C PHE A 64 16.36 -1.74 8.85
N ALA A 65 17.14 -1.66 9.93
CA ALA A 65 17.78 -2.81 10.55
C ALA A 65 17.25 -3.08 11.98
N ALA A 66 16.71 -4.29 12.21
CA ALA A 66 16.38 -4.74 13.56
C ALA A 66 17.63 -5.19 14.34
N PRO A 67 17.69 -4.95 15.67
CA PRO A 67 18.84 -5.29 16.49
C PRO A 67 19.09 -6.81 16.58
N ARG A 68 20.38 -7.15 16.58
CA ARG A 68 20.89 -8.52 16.75
C ARG A 68 20.63 -9.09 18.15
N GLY A 69 20.40 -10.40 18.24
CA GLY A 69 20.37 -11.13 19.51
C GLY A 69 21.72 -11.16 20.23
N GLY A 70 21.71 -11.02 21.56
CA GLY A 70 22.90 -11.12 22.40
C GLY A 70 23.48 -12.54 22.39
N ASN A 71 24.80 -12.66 22.50
CA ASN A 71 25.45 -13.98 22.62
C ASN A 71 25.10 -14.63 23.96
N GLY A 72 25.15 -15.96 24.01
CA GLY A 72 25.18 -16.69 25.27
C GLY A 72 26.51 -16.45 26.00
N GLU A 73 26.49 -16.68 27.31
CA GLU A 73 27.65 -16.54 28.19
C GLU A 73 27.85 -17.82 29.04
N GLY A 74 28.90 -17.84 29.87
CA GLY A 74 29.07 -18.89 30.89
C GLY A 74 27.98 -18.87 31.97
N SER A 75 28.02 -19.82 32.89
CA SER A 75 27.01 -19.99 33.95
C SER A 75 25.57 -20.15 33.43
N LEU A 76 25.41 -20.80 32.27
CA LEU A 76 24.14 -21.06 31.56
C LEU A 76 23.34 -19.80 31.19
N ARG A 77 23.99 -18.64 31.15
CA ARG A 77 23.33 -17.36 30.88
C ARG A 77 22.99 -17.25 29.39
N THR A 78 21.71 -17.27 29.09
CA THR A 78 21.17 -17.12 27.74
C THR A 78 21.20 -15.65 27.32
N GLY A 79 21.60 -15.38 26.08
CA GLY A 79 21.65 -14.04 25.51
C GLY A 79 20.27 -13.40 25.36
N LYS A 80 20.18 -12.08 25.52
CA LYS A 80 18.93 -11.33 25.34
C LYS A 80 18.48 -11.39 23.87
N SER A 81 17.18 -11.57 23.61
CA SER A 81 16.64 -11.39 22.27
C SER A 81 16.78 -9.94 21.80
N GLY A 82 16.98 -9.74 20.50
CA GLY A 82 16.80 -8.45 19.84
C GLY A 82 15.36 -7.98 19.98
N LYS A 83 15.16 -6.66 20.05
CA LYS A 83 13.83 -6.07 19.96
C LYS A 83 13.35 -6.11 18.51
N ASP A 84 12.07 -6.39 18.30
CA ASP A 84 11.46 -6.26 16.98
C ASP A 84 11.44 -4.77 16.55
N LEU A 85 11.48 -4.54 15.23
CA LEU A 85 11.36 -3.23 14.60
C LEU A 85 10.01 -3.15 13.89
N GLU A 86 9.21 -2.15 14.25
CA GLU A 86 7.91 -1.91 13.62
C GLU A 86 7.99 -0.66 12.73
N LEU A 87 7.60 -0.83 11.48
CA LEU A 87 7.63 0.18 10.44
C LEU A 87 6.18 0.64 10.16
N PRO A 88 5.76 1.81 10.67
CA PRO A 88 4.39 2.28 10.54
C PRO A 88 4.12 2.78 9.11
N VAL A 89 3.20 2.15 8.41
CA VAL A 89 2.77 2.52 7.06
C VAL A 89 1.32 3.01 7.06
N PRO A 90 0.89 3.81 6.06
CA PRO A 90 -0.51 4.15 5.91
C PRO A 90 -1.40 2.92 5.67
N PRO A 91 -2.66 2.90 6.14
CA PRO A 91 -3.63 1.90 5.69
C PRO A 91 -3.86 2.00 4.18
N GLY A 92 -4.10 0.87 3.54
CA GLY A 92 -4.08 0.71 2.08
C GLY A 92 -2.66 0.60 1.49
N THR A 93 -1.62 0.33 2.29
CA THR A 93 -0.26 0.10 1.74
C THR A 93 -0.09 -1.35 1.32
N VAL A 94 0.19 -1.57 0.03
CA VAL A 94 0.59 -2.86 -0.51
C VAL A 94 2.10 -3.01 -0.40
N ALA A 95 2.56 -4.17 0.07
CA ALA A 95 3.98 -4.47 0.17
C ALA A 95 4.36 -5.59 -0.81
N TYR A 96 5.40 -5.31 -1.60
CA TYR A 96 6.00 -6.23 -2.56
C TYR A 96 7.44 -6.52 -2.15
N ARG A 97 7.87 -7.77 -2.24
CA ARG A 97 9.30 -8.13 -2.16
C ARG A 97 9.88 -8.04 -3.56
N ILE A 98 11.02 -7.38 -3.70
CA ILE A 98 11.77 -7.33 -4.96
C ILE A 98 12.75 -8.50 -4.97
N ASP A 99 12.68 -9.34 -6.00
CA ASP A 99 13.61 -10.46 -6.19
C ASP A 99 14.97 -10.01 -6.79
N GLU A 100 15.94 -10.93 -6.88
CA GLU A 100 17.27 -10.65 -7.44
C GLU A 100 17.26 -10.22 -8.92
N PHE A 101 16.15 -10.46 -9.63
CA PHE A 101 15.94 -10.07 -11.03
C PHE A 101 15.14 -8.75 -11.16
N GLY A 102 14.68 -8.18 -10.05
CA GLY A 102 13.93 -6.92 -10.00
C GLY A 102 12.41 -7.07 -10.07
N HIS A 103 11.85 -8.28 -10.05
CA HIS A 103 10.39 -8.45 -10.06
C HIS A 103 9.78 -8.22 -8.67
N ALA A 104 8.66 -7.51 -8.64
CA ALA A 104 7.93 -7.17 -7.42
C ALA A 104 6.82 -8.21 -7.14
N HIS A 105 7.03 -9.09 -6.17
CA HIS A 105 6.06 -10.11 -5.75
C HIS A 105 5.27 -9.59 -4.54
N GLN A 106 3.95 -9.41 -4.68
CA GLN A 106 3.10 -8.97 -3.57
C GLN A 106 3.11 -10.03 -2.46
N PHE A 107 3.37 -9.61 -1.22
CA PHE A 107 3.31 -10.50 -0.05
C PHE A 107 2.35 -10.02 1.04
N ALA A 108 1.94 -8.75 1.01
CA ALA A 108 0.96 -8.20 1.95
C ALA A 108 0.15 -7.06 1.33
N ASP A 109 -1.06 -6.88 1.85
CA ASP A 109 -1.90 -5.70 1.65
C ASP A 109 -2.36 -5.24 3.03
N LEU A 110 -1.80 -4.14 3.53
CA LEU A 110 -2.10 -3.62 4.86
C LEU A 110 -3.28 -2.65 4.74
N THR A 111 -4.50 -3.17 4.84
CA THR A 111 -5.73 -2.45 4.50
C THR A 111 -6.39 -1.76 5.70
N MET A 112 -6.34 -2.38 6.87
CA MET A 112 -6.95 -1.91 8.11
C MET A 112 -5.91 -1.36 9.08
N VAL A 113 -6.32 -0.38 9.90
CA VAL A 113 -5.49 0.12 11.00
C VAL A 113 -5.21 -1.00 11.99
N GLY A 114 -3.93 -1.20 12.33
CA GLY A 114 -3.46 -2.29 13.17
C GLY A 114 -3.05 -3.56 12.43
N ASP A 115 -3.29 -3.65 11.10
CA ASP A 115 -2.75 -4.74 10.28
C ASP A 115 -1.23 -4.82 10.48
N ARG A 116 -0.74 -6.02 10.83
CA ARG A 116 0.67 -6.26 11.19
C ARG A 116 1.18 -7.48 10.46
N VAL A 117 2.16 -7.29 9.56
CA VAL A 117 2.75 -8.38 8.77
C VAL A 117 4.26 -8.44 8.97
N GLN A 118 4.81 -9.65 9.07
CA GLN A 118 6.26 -9.85 9.17
C GLN A 118 6.91 -9.59 7.80
N ALA A 119 7.68 -8.52 7.71
CA ALA A 119 8.42 -8.12 6.52
C ALA A 119 9.69 -8.98 6.36
N ALA A 120 10.43 -9.16 7.45
CA ALA A 120 11.66 -9.95 7.53
C ALA A 120 11.77 -10.61 8.91
N LYS A 121 12.12 -11.90 8.94
CA LYS A 121 12.22 -12.71 10.16
C LYS A 121 13.61 -12.66 10.79
N GLY A 122 13.66 -12.46 12.11
CA GLY A 122 14.89 -12.48 12.90
C GLY A 122 15.55 -13.87 12.96
N GLY A 123 16.87 -13.89 12.91
CA GLY A 123 17.68 -15.10 12.97
C GLY A 123 17.61 -15.80 14.34
N ARG A 124 17.53 -17.13 14.34
CA ARG A 124 17.44 -17.91 15.59
C ARG A 124 18.76 -17.92 16.35
N GLY A 125 18.66 -17.85 17.68
CA GLY A 125 19.81 -17.91 18.57
C GLY A 125 20.55 -19.26 18.51
N GLY A 126 21.87 -19.22 18.49
CA GLY A 126 22.73 -20.40 18.45
C GLY A 126 22.76 -21.14 19.78
N ARG A 127 22.74 -22.48 19.75
CA ARG A 127 22.73 -23.33 20.95
C ARG A 127 24.09 -23.33 21.64
N GLY A 128 24.11 -23.11 22.96
CA GLY A 128 25.31 -23.22 23.79
C GLY A 128 25.76 -24.66 23.99
N ASN A 129 27.00 -24.88 24.44
CA ASN A 129 27.54 -26.23 24.57
C ASN A 129 26.75 -27.10 25.55
N ALA A 130 26.11 -26.52 26.57
CA ALA A 130 25.25 -27.25 27.50
C ALA A 130 24.11 -28.02 26.80
N ARG A 131 23.56 -27.51 25.68
CA ARG A 131 22.50 -28.18 24.89
C ARG A 131 22.96 -29.45 24.17
N PHE A 132 24.26 -29.63 23.97
CA PHE A 132 24.84 -30.81 23.29
C PHE A 132 25.27 -31.91 24.26
N THR A 133 24.95 -31.77 25.55
CA THR A 133 25.28 -32.76 26.57
C THR A 133 24.41 -34.00 26.38
N SER A 134 25.04 -35.16 26.22
CA SER A 134 24.35 -36.46 26.14
C SER A 134 24.99 -37.48 27.08
N SER A 135 24.37 -38.65 27.23
CA SER A 135 24.93 -39.78 27.99
C SER A 135 26.32 -40.19 27.49
N THR A 136 26.54 -40.10 26.17
CA THR A 136 27.79 -40.43 25.46
C THR A 136 28.76 -39.24 25.33
N ASN A 137 28.27 -37.99 25.34
CA ASN A 137 29.08 -36.78 25.23
C ASN A 137 28.79 -35.83 26.40
N ARG A 138 29.48 -36.04 27.52
CA ARG A 138 29.30 -35.26 28.76
C ARG A 138 30.04 -33.92 28.79
N THR A 139 30.99 -33.70 27.87
CA THR A 139 31.79 -32.46 27.79
C THR A 139 31.88 -31.93 26.36
N PRO A 140 30.73 -31.57 25.74
CA PRO A 140 30.69 -31.01 24.39
C PRO A 140 31.52 -29.73 24.29
N ARG A 141 32.38 -29.68 23.25
CA ARG A 141 33.20 -28.52 22.87
C ARG A 141 32.70 -27.86 21.58
N ARG A 142 31.39 -27.91 21.36
CA ARG A 142 30.68 -27.29 20.24
C ARG A 142 29.56 -26.41 20.78
N ALA A 143 29.37 -25.26 20.16
CA ALA A 143 28.14 -24.48 20.19
C ALA A 143 27.74 -24.20 18.72
N ASP A 144 26.47 -23.93 18.48
CA ASP A 144 26.04 -23.42 17.18
C ASP A 144 26.18 -21.88 17.16
N SER A 145 26.50 -21.32 16.00
CA SER A 145 26.32 -19.89 15.75
C SER A 145 24.82 -19.56 15.66
N GLY A 146 24.46 -18.29 15.86
CA GLY A 146 23.14 -17.82 15.49
C GLY A 146 22.93 -17.88 13.98
N GLU A 147 21.70 -18.15 13.56
CA GLU A 147 21.27 -18.04 12.17
C GLU A 147 21.27 -16.55 11.76
N LYS A 148 21.41 -16.26 10.47
CA LYS A 148 21.28 -14.88 9.97
C LYS A 148 19.81 -14.44 9.96
N GLY A 149 19.58 -13.13 10.11
CA GLY A 149 18.28 -12.53 9.82
C GLY A 149 17.98 -12.55 8.33
N GLU A 150 16.69 -12.55 7.97
CA GLU A 150 16.26 -12.31 6.59
C GLU A 150 16.58 -10.86 6.17
N VAL A 151 16.99 -10.67 4.93
CA VAL A 151 17.23 -9.37 4.31
C VAL A 151 16.45 -9.31 3.01
N PHE A 152 15.59 -8.29 2.85
CA PHE A 152 14.77 -8.11 1.66
C PHE A 152 14.74 -6.64 1.24
N LYS A 153 14.80 -6.42 -0.08
CA LYS A 153 14.33 -5.17 -0.69
C LYS A 153 12.81 -5.23 -0.81
N ILE A 154 12.13 -4.22 -0.26
CA ILE A 154 10.67 -4.15 -0.21
C ILE A 154 10.22 -2.87 -0.89
N ARG A 155 9.29 -3.00 -1.83
CA ARG A 155 8.55 -1.88 -2.43
C ARG A 155 7.23 -1.70 -1.70
N LEU A 156 7.03 -0.52 -1.13
CA LEU A 156 5.76 -0.11 -0.55
C LEU A 156 5.02 0.77 -1.55
N ARG A 157 3.75 0.44 -1.83
CA ARG A 157 2.88 1.22 -2.71
C ARG A 157 1.52 1.48 -2.05
N LEU A 158 1.13 2.74 -1.95
CA LEU A 158 -0.15 3.14 -1.37
C LEU A 158 -1.28 3.02 -2.41
N LYS A 159 -2.34 2.24 -2.12
CA LYS A 159 -3.53 2.06 -2.97
C LYS A 159 -4.59 3.16 -2.82
N LEU A 160 -4.48 4.04 -1.83
CA LEU A 160 -5.42 5.14 -1.61
C LEU A 160 -5.02 6.39 -2.40
N LEU A 161 -6.03 7.05 -2.99
CA LEU A 161 -5.86 8.26 -3.79
C LEU A 161 -6.32 9.52 -3.06
N ALA A 162 -7.48 9.50 -2.39
CA ALA A 162 -7.93 10.62 -1.55
C ALA A 162 -8.97 10.20 -0.51
N ASP A 163 -8.98 10.89 0.63
CA ASP A 163 -10.04 10.84 1.62
C ASP A 163 -11.23 11.73 1.22
N VAL A 164 -10.96 12.89 0.63
CA VAL A 164 -11.98 13.86 0.19
C VAL A 164 -11.87 14.09 -1.32
N GLY A 165 -12.96 13.87 -2.05
CA GLY A 165 -13.08 14.20 -3.47
C GLY A 165 -13.69 15.58 -3.66
N ILE A 166 -13.04 16.46 -4.41
CA ILE A 166 -13.59 17.79 -4.75
C ILE A 166 -14.36 17.71 -6.07
N VAL A 167 -15.66 17.97 -6.00
CA VAL A 167 -16.59 18.05 -7.13
C VAL A 167 -17.04 19.50 -7.32
N GLY A 168 -17.38 19.91 -8.54
CA GLY A 168 -17.57 21.33 -8.87
C GLY A 168 -17.18 21.64 -10.31
N TYR A 169 -17.90 22.58 -10.94
CA TYR A 169 -17.70 22.96 -12.35
C TYR A 169 -16.25 23.34 -12.69
N PRO A 170 -15.84 23.29 -13.97
CA PRO A 170 -14.57 23.86 -14.39
C PRO A 170 -14.44 25.32 -13.93
N ASN A 171 -13.24 25.70 -13.52
CA ASN A 171 -12.88 27.04 -13.04
C ASN A 171 -13.50 27.52 -11.70
N VAL A 172 -14.37 26.77 -11.00
CA VAL A 172 -14.90 27.17 -9.67
C VAL A 172 -13.83 27.29 -8.56
N GLY A 173 -12.55 27.01 -8.87
CA GLY A 173 -11.42 27.20 -7.97
C GLY A 173 -10.94 25.93 -7.26
N LYS A 174 -11.34 24.73 -7.72
CA LYS A 174 -10.92 23.42 -7.15
C LYS A 174 -9.40 23.31 -7.00
N SER A 175 -8.65 23.52 -8.08
CA SER A 175 -7.18 23.48 -8.08
C SER A 175 -6.56 24.56 -7.20
N THR A 176 -7.18 25.75 -7.12
CA THR A 176 -6.76 26.84 -6.22
C THR A 176 -6.93 26.43 -4.75
N LEU A 177 -8.06 25.81 -4.40
CA LEU A 177 -8.34 25.31 -3.06
C LEU A 177 -7.31 24.25 -2.67
N ILE A 178 -7.06 23.26 -3.54
CA ILE A 178 -6.03 22.22 -3.35
C ILE A 178 -4.64 22.86 -3.15
N ALA A 179 -4.29 23.87 -3.95
CA ALA A 179 -3.03 24.60 -3.82
C ALA A 179 -2.91 25.39 -2.51
N ARG A 180 -4.03 25.86 -1.95
CA ARG A 180 -4.07 26.59 -0.69
C ARG A 180 -3.96 25.69 0.54
N VAL A 181 -4.64 24.56 0.54
CA VAL A 181 -4.74 23.65 1.70
C VAL A 181 -3.60 22.64 1.79
N SER A 182 -2.87 22.43 0.69
CA SER A 182 -1.83 21.40 0.65
C SER A 182 -0.55 21.87 1.34
N ALA A 183 -0.18 21.20 2.44
CA ALA A 183 1.05 21.45 3.21
C ALA A 183 2.35 21.14 2.42
N ALA A 184 2.23 20.53 1.24
CA ALA A 184 3.27 20.44 0.22
C ALA A 184 2.74 21.01 -1.10
N LYS A 185 3.60 21.44 -2.04
CA LYS A 185 3.14 21.82 -3.39
C LYS A 185 2.24 20.72 -3.97
N PRO A 186 1.05 21.04 -4.53
CA PRO A 186 0.19 20.06 -5.18
C PRO A 186 0.97 19.20 -6.14
N LYS A 187 0.71 17.90 -6.11
CA LYS A 187 1.33 16.96 -7.02
C LYS A 187 0.36 16.61 -8.14
N ILE A 188 0.83 16.86 -9.35
CA ILE A 188 0.40 16.24 -10.60
C ILE A 188 0.88 14.78 -10.50
N ALA A 189 -0.03 13.82 -10.48
CA ALA A 189 0.27 12.40 -10.28
C ALA A 189 -0.16 11.57 -11.50
N ASP A 190 0.83 11.16 -12.30
CA ASP A 190 0.64 10.42 -13.55
C ASP A 190 0.31 8.94 -13.26
N TYR A 191 -0.93 8.65 -12.85
CA TYR A 191 -1.36 7.28 -12.62
C TYR A 191 -1.52 6.52 -13.95
N PRO A 192 -1.03 5.26 -14.06
CA PRO A 192 -1.00 4.50 -15.32
C PRO A 192 -2.38 4.07 -15.86
N PHE A 193 -3.45 4.50 -15.19
CA PHE A 193 -4.85 4.20 -15.52
C PHE A 193 -5.72 5.47 -15.65
N THR A 194 -5.14 6.67 -15.51
CA THR A 194 -5.84 7.96 -15.69
C THR A 194 -5.37 8.66 -16.95
N THR A 195 -6.30 9.08 -17.83
CA THR A 195 -5.97 9.92 -19.00
C THR A 195 -5.93 11.41 -18.68
N LEU A 196 -6.49 11.82 -17.54
CA LEU A 196 -6.39 13.16 -16.98
C LEU A 196 -5.70 13.04 -15.62
N VAL A 197 -4.64 13.81 -15.44
CA VAL A 197 -3.87 13.78 -14.20
C VAL A 197 -4.65 14.50 -13.08
N PRO A 198 -5.04 13.81 -12.00
CA PRO A 198 -5.72 14.48 -10.89
C PRO A 198 -4.74 15.38 -10.12
N ASN A 199 -5.25 16.51 -9.63
CA ASN A 199 -4.54 17.36 -8.69
C ASN A 199 -4.72 16.81 -7.27
N LEU A 200 -3.64 16.49 -6.56
CA LEU A 200 -3.70 16.07 -5.16
C LEU A 200 -3.06 17.09 -4.21
N GLY A 201 -3.70 17.24 -3.04
CA GLY A 201 -3.22 18.05 -1.93
C GLY A 201 -3.26 17.28 -0.61
N VAL A 202 -2.20 17.43 0.20
CA VAL A 202 -2.14 16.83 1.54
C VAL A 202 -2.48 17.90 2.57
N VAL A 203 -3.65 17.77 3.19
CA VAL A 203 -4.09 18.67 4.26
C VAL A 203 -3.44 18.24 5.56
N ALA A 204 -2.84 19.21 6.27
CA ALA A 204 -2.42 19.06 7.65
C ALA A 204 -3.30 19.95 8.55
N LEU A 205 -3.91 19.33 9.57
CA LEU A 205 -4.66 19.99 10.63
C LEU A 205 -3.82 20.01 11.92
N SER A 206 -4.35 20.66 12.96
CA SER A 206 -3.67 20.71 14.26
C SER A 206 -3.61 19.32 14.94
N GLY A 207 -2.47 18.99 15.56
CA GLY A 207 -2.27 17.78 16.37
C GLY A 207 -2.18 16.47 15.58
N ASP A 208 -1.16 16.34 14.72
CA ASP A 208 -0.84 15.17 13.87
C ASP A 208 -1.96 14.68 12.91
N ARG A 209 -3.09 15.38 12.86
CA ARG A 209 -4.21 15.11 11.97
C ARG A 209 -3.86 15.52 10.54
N SER A 210 -4.09 14.63 9.58
CA SER A 210 -3.92 14.91 8.15
C SER A 210 -4.83 14.02 7.30
N PHE A 211 -5.15 14.49 6.10
CA PHE A 211 -5.93 13.73 5.11
C PHE A 211 -5.58 14.18 3.69
N VAL A 212 -5.92 13.37 2.69
CA VAL A 212 -5.66 13.68 1.27
C VAL A 212 -6.92 14.19 0.58
N MET A 213 -6.81 15.33 -0.09
CA MET A 213 -7.82 15.86 -1.00
C MET A 213 -7.38 15.64 -2.45
N ALA A 214 -8.31 15.24 -3.32
CA ALA A 214 -8.07 15.22 -4.77
C ALA A 214 -9.19 15.92 -5.54
N ASP A 215 -8.81 16.58 -6.63
CA ASP A 215 -9.75 17.04 -7.64
C ASP A 215 -10.40 15.84 -8.36
N VAL A 216 -11.69 15.92 -8.61
CA VAL A 216 -12.43 14.98 -9.45
C VAL A 216 -12.68 15.63 -10.83
N PRO A 217 -11.77 15.46 -11.80
CA PRO A 217 -12.08 15.73 -13.21
C PRO A 217 -13.16 14.78 -13.75
N GLY A 218 -13.83 15.20 -14.82
CA GLY A 218 -14.66 14.31 -15.65
C GLY A 218 -16.09 14.02 -15.22
N LEU A 219 -16.57 14.43 -14.03
CA LEU A 219 -18.01 14.30 -13.71
C LEU A 219 -18.90 15.09 -14.69
N ILE A 220 -18.41 16.26 -15.12
CA ILE A 220 -19.17 17.36 -15.72
C ILE A 220 -18.82 17.56 -17.21
N GLU A 221 -18.15 16.58 -17.81
CA GLU A 221 -17.68 16.59 -19.22
C GLU A 221 -18.49 15.63 -20.11
N GLY A 222 -19.79 15.46 -19.84
CA GLY A 222 -20.65 14.56 -20.61
C GLY A 222 -20.23 13.08 -20.49
N ALA A 223 -19.67 12.67 -19.35
CA ALA A 223 -19.14 11.31 -19.15
C ALA A 223 -20.20 10.19 -19.28
N HIS A 224 -21.49 10.55 -19.24
CA HIS A 224 -22.62 9.68 -19.54
C HIS A 224 -22.74 9.31 -21.04
N GLU A 225 -22.14 10.04 -21.98
CA GLU A 225 -22.21 9.77 -23.43
C GLU A 225 -21.14 8.77 -23.96
N GLY A 226 -20.62 7.88 -23.11
CA GLY A 226 -20.06 6.60 -23.57
C GLY A 226 -18.68 6.60 -24.22
N LYS A 227 -17.88 7.68 -24.13
CA LYS A 227 -16.48 7.69 -24.64
C LYS A 227 -15.45 7.01 -23.72
N GLY A 228 -15.71 5.79 -23.26
CA GLY A 228 -14.73 4.81 -22.73
C GLY A 228 -13.84 5.19 -21.52
N LEU A 229 -13.90 6.42 -21.02
CA LEU A 229 -12.92 7.01 -20.09
C LEU A 229 -13.51 7.28 -18.69
N GLY A 230 -14.82 7.56 -18.61
CA GLY A 230 -15.50 7.95 -17.36
C GLY A 230 -15.50 6.88 -16.28
N HIS A 231 -15.97 5.66 -16.57
CA HIS A 231 -16.17 4.62 -15.53
C HIS A 231 -14.89 4.22 -14.79
N ARG A 232 -13.76 4.07 -15.50
CA ARG A 232 -12.47 3.74 -14.84
C ARG A 232 -11.92 4.88 -14.01
N PHE A 233 -12.16 6.14 -14.41
CA PHE A 233 -11.77 7.29 -13.61
C PHE A 233 -12.64 7.42 -12.36
N LEU A 234 -13.96 7.31 -12.51
CA LEU A 234 -14.93 7.41 -11.42
C LEU A 234 -14.75 6.27 -10.38
N GLY A 235 -14.26 5.09 -10.78
CA GLY A 235 -13.79 4.04 -9.85
C GLY A 235 -12.65 4.46 -8.89
N HIS A 236 -11.98 5.59 -9.13
CA HIS A 236 -11.03 6.18 -8.18
C HIS A 236 -11.71 7.17 -7.23
N VAL A 237 -12.72 7.89 -7.73
CA VAL A 237 -13.64 8.73 -6.92
C VAL A 237 -14.42 7.85 -5.95
N GLU A 238 -14.80 6.63 -6.35
CA GLU A 238 -15.41 5.61 -5.50
C GLU A 238 -14.56 5.25 -4.27
N ARG A 239 -13.26 5.57 -4.22
CA ARG A 239 -12.44 5.32 -3.02
C ARG A 239 -12.44 6.45 -1.99
N THR A 240 -12.96 7.63 -2.35
CA THR A 240 -13.18 8.74 -1.41
C THR A 240 -14.09 8.35 -0.24
N LYS A 241 -14.01 9.12 0.84
CA LYS A 241 -14.84 8.98 2.04
C LYS A 241 -15.91 10.07 2.11
N VAL A 242 -15.55 11.28 1.70
CA VAL A 242 -16.39 12.49 1.72
C VAL A 242 -16.31 13.19 0.36
N LEU A 243 -17.40 13.80 -0.08
CA LEU A 243 -17.43 14.67 -1.26
C LEU A 243 -17.56 16.14 -0.85
N LEU A 244 -16.74 17.00 -1.44
CA LEU A 244 -16.77 18.44 -1.26
C LEU A 244 -17.27 19.11 -2.54
N HIS A 245 -18.47 19.66 -2.52
CA HIS A 245 -19.05 20.46 -3.60
C HIS A 245 -18.51 21.88 -3.54
N VAL A 246 -17.70 22.28 -4.51
CA VAL A 246 -17.20 23.65 -4.65
C VAL A 246 -18.04 24.37 -5.70
N VAL A 247 -18.76 25.40 -5.27
CA VAL A 247 -19.65 26.20 -6.11
C VAL A 247 -19.14 27.64 -6.14
N ASP A 248 -19.11 28.27 -7.32
CA ASP A 248 -18.67 29.66 -7.48
C ASP A 248 -19.85 30.61 -7.25
N VAL A 249 -19.81 31.41 -6.17
CA VAL A 249 -20.87 32.40 -5.89
C VAL A 249 -20.62 33.76 -6.54
N SER A 250 -19.44 34.00 -7.12
CA SER A 250 -19.12 35.29 -7.74
C SER A 250 -20.00 35.60 -8.95
N ASP A 251 -20.31 36.88 -9.17
CA ASP A 251 -21.13 37.34 -10.30
C ASP A 251 -20.44 37.09 -11.66
N ALA A 252 -19.11 36.98 -11.65
CA ALA A 252 -18.30 36.65 -12.81
C ALA A 252 -18.51 35.20 -13.34
N SER A 253 -19.16 34.32 -12.58
CA SER A 253 -19.53 32.98 -13.03
C SER A 253 -20.61 32.97 -14.11
N GLY A 254 -21.52 33.96 -14.08
CA GLY A 254 -22.66 34.06 -14.99
C GLY A 254 -23.72 32.95 -14.83
N ARG A 255 -23.68 32.17 -13.74
CA ARG A 255 -24.59 31.04 -13.47
C ARG A 255 -25.34 31.21 -12.16
N ASP A 256 -26.38 30.43 -11.94
CA ASP A 256 -27.01 30.29 -10.62
C ASP A 256 -26.24 29.25 -9.79
N PRO A 257 -25.68 29.62 -8.62
CA PRO A 257 -25.03 28.67 -7.72
C PRO A 257 -25.93 27.52 -7.26
N VAL A 258 -27.25 27.74 -7.19
CA VAL A 258 -28.22 26.70 -6.80
C VAL A 258 -28.37 25.65 -7.91
N GLU A 259 -28.56 26.09 -9.16
CA GLU A 259 -28.61 25.18 -10.31
C GLU A 259 -27.29 24.41 -10.50
N ASP A 260 -26.15 25.07 -10.33
CA ASP A 260 -24.82 24.42 -10.42
C ASP A 260 -24.70 23.25 -9.42
N LEU A 261 -25.20 23.41 -8.19
CA LEU A 261 -25.21 22.35 -7.16
C LEU A 261 -26.21 21.23 -7.50
N GLU A 262 -27.42 21.56 -7.94
CA GLU A 262 -28.42 20.55 -8.34
C GLU A 262 -27.96 19.71 -9.53
N VAL A 263 -27.30 20.31 -10.53
CA VAL A 263 -26.75 19.57 -11.68
C VAL A 263 -25.72 18.55 -11.21
N ILE A 264 -24.74 18.96 -10.40
CA ILE A 264 -23.69 18.05 -9.90
C ILE A 264 -24.30 16.93 -9.04
N ARG A 265 -25.28 17.23 -8.19
CA ARG A 265 -25.97 16.21 -7.38
C ARG A 265 -26.71 15.20 -8.27
N ARG A 266 -27.43 15.66 -9.29
CA ARG A 266 -28.11 14.80 -10.27
C ARG A 266 -27.13 13.94 -11.08
N GLU A 267 -25.95 14.46 -11.44
CA GLU A 267 -24.89 13.67 -12.09
C GLU A 267 -24.35 12.57 -11.16
N LEU A 268 -24.16 12.87 -9.86
CA LEU A 268 -23.74 11.87 -8.86
C LEU A 268 -24.80 10.80 -8.57
N GLU A 269 -26.09 11.15 -8.68
CA GLU A 269 -27.23 10.21 -8.56
C GLU A 269 -27.39 9.31 -9.78
N GLN A 270 -27.13 9.84 -10.99
CA GLN A 270 -27.19 9.08 -12.24
C GLN A 270 -25.98 8.15 -12.46
N TYR A 271 -24.90 8.32 -11.69
CA TYR A 271 -23.74 7.45 -11.77
C TYR A 271 -24.02 6.07 -11.16
N VAL A 272 -24.19 5.07 -12.03
CA VAL A 272 -24.26 3.65 -11.66
C VAL A 272 -22.84 3.03 -11.73
N PRO A 273 -22.29 2.51 -10.61
CA PRO A 273 -21.01 1.80 -10.62
C PRO A 273 -21.04 0.53 -11.48
N ASN A 274 -19.95 0.25 -12.20
CA ASN A 274 -19.80 -1.03 -12.92
C ASN A 274 -19.33 -2.14 -11.98
N ALA A 275 -19.93 -3.32 -12.10
CA ALA A 275 -19.66 -4.49 -11.26
C ALA A 275 -18.18 -4.93 -11.26
N ASP A 276 -17.46 -4.73 -12.37
CA ASP A 276 -16.04 -5.10 -12.51
C ASP A 276 -15.06 -4.16 -11.77
N THR A 277 -15.56 -3.04 -11.23
CA THR A 277 -14.76 -1.99 -10.55
C THR A 277 -14.92 -1.98 -9.03
N LEU A 278 -15.91 -2.70 -8.50
CA LEU A 278 -16.28 -2.63 -7.09
C LEU A 278 -15.20 -3.22 -6.18
N ASP A 279 -14.67 -2.37 -5.30
CA ASP A 279 -14.48 -2.78 -3.91
C ASP A 279 -15.91 -3.06 -3.37
N PRO A 280 -16.23 -4.28 -2.89
CA PRO A 280 -17.58 -4.67 -2.46
C PRO A 280 -18.13 -3.85 -1.25
N ASP A 281 -17.32 -2.93 -0.72
CA ASP A 281 -17.66 -2.01 0.37
C ASP A 281 -17.84 -0.54 -0.08
N ALA A 282 -17.82 -0.27 -1.39
CA ALA A 282 -17.95 1.09 -1.91
C ALA A 282 -19.41 1.57 -1.95
N LEU A 283 -19.78 2.47 -1.03
CA LEU A 283 -21.04 3.22 -1.06
C LEU A 283 -21.24 3.94 -2.41
N PRO A 284 -22.46 3.97 -2.99
CA PRO A 284 -22.77 4.82 -4.15
C PRO A 284 -22.34 6.27 -3.93
N LEU A 285 -21.89 6.97 -4.97
CA LEU A 285 -21.32 8.32 -4.82
C LEU A 285 -22.32 9.30 -4.17
N ALA A 286 -23.60 9.25 -4.57
CA ALA A 286 -24.67 10.07 -3.99
C ALA A 286 -25.00 9.76 -2.52
N ALA A 287 -24.67 8.57 -2.01
CA ALA A 287 -24.94 8.14 -0.64
C ALA A 287 -23.84 8.55 0.37
N ARG A 288 -22.81 9.28 -0.09
CA ARG A 288 -21.66 9.68 0.74
C ARG A 288 -21.97 10.98 1.49
N PRO A 289 -21.33 11.20 2.66
CA PRO A 289 -21.29 12.51 3.29
C PRO A 289 -20.82 13.57 2.28
N GLN A 290 -21.63 14.61 2.13
CA GLN A 290 -21.43 15.71 1.19
C GLN A 290 -21.39 17.01 1.96
N VAL A 291 -20.42 17.87 1.64
CA VAL A 291 -20.26 19.21 2.21
C VAL A 291 -20.26 20.22 1.07
N VAL A 292 -20.92 21.36 1.25
CA VAL A 292 -20.98 22.45 0.27
C VAL A 292 -20.05 23.58 0.69
N ALA A 293 -19.17 24.00 -0.23
CA ALA A 293 -18.29 25.14 -0.10
C ALA A 293 -18.59 26.18 -1.18
N ALA A 294 -19.23 27.28 -0.78
CA ALA A 294 -19.40 28.47 -1.60
C ALA A 294 -18.07 29.22 -1.70
N ASN A 295 -17.44 29.19 -2.87
CA ASN A 295 -16.11 29.75 -3.11
C ASN A 295 -16.17 31.11 -3.82
N ARG A 296 -15.06 31.87 -3.70
CA ARG A 296 -14.87 33.24 -4.22
C ARG A 296 -15.72 34.32 -3.54
N ILE A 297 -15.95 34.19 -2.23
CA ILE A 297 -16.64 35.24 -1.45
C ILE A 297 -15.92 36.60 -1.46
N ASP A 298 -14.62 36.62 -1.79
CA ASP A 298 -13.81 37.82 -1.97
C ASP A 298 -14.20 38.69 -3.18
N ILE A 299 -14.97 38.14 -4.12
CA ILE A 299 -15.49 38.83 -5.31
C ILE A 299 -17.03 38.63 -5.43
N LEU A 300 -17.71 38.54 -4.28
CA LEU A 300 -19.16 38.48 -4.20
C LEU A 300 -19.75 39.90 -4.24
N GLY A 301 -20.45 40.26 -5.33
CA GLY A 301 -21.16 41.52 -5.46
C GLY A 301 -22.60 41.45 -4.93
N ASP A 302 -23.33 40.35 -5.20
CA ASP A 302 -24.68 40.14 -4.67
C ASP A 302 -24.73 39.10 -3.52
N PRO A 303 -24.95 39.53 -2.27
CA PRO A 303 -25.13 38.63 -1.12
C PRO A 303 -26.32 37.66 -1.25
N ALA A 304 -27.34 37.98 -2.04
CA ALA A 304 -28.51 37.11 -2.21
C ALA A 304 -28.14 35.76 -2.84
N ARG A 305 -27.11 35.72 -3.70
CA ARG A 305 -26.58 34.48 -4.31
C ARG A 305 -26.02 33.51 -3.26
N LEU A 306 -25.31 34.05 -2.26
CA LEU A 306 -24.75 33.26 -1.16
C LEU A 306 -25.85 32.74 -0.23
N GLU A 307 -26.83 33.58 0.11
CA GLU A 307 -27.94 33.17 0.98
C GLU A 307 -28.93 32.22 0.31
N ALA A 308 -29.16 32.35 -1.01
CA ALA A 308 -29.94 31.38 -1.78
C ALA A 308 -29.29 29.99 -1.77
N LEU A 309 -27.97 29.91 -2.02
CA LEU A 309 -27.22 28.66 -1.95
C LEU A 309 -27.19 28.10 -0.52
N ARG A 310 -27.04 28.94 0.51
CA ARG A 310 -27.09 28.53 1.92
C ARG A 310 -28.46 27.93 2.28
N ALA A 311 -29.55 28.60 1.89
CA ALA A 311 -30.91 28.15 2.15
C ALA A 311 -31.22 26.83 1.43
N HIS A 312 -30.72 26.67 0.20
CA HIS A 312 -30.86 25.42 -0.55
C HIS A 312 -30.00 24.28 0.04
N ALA A 313 -28.75 24.54 0.44
CA ALA A 313 -27.92 23.55 1.12
C ALA A 313 -28.57 23.09 2.46
N ALA A 314 -29.15 24.04 3.22
CA ALA A 314 -29.87 23.74 4.45
C ALA A 314 -31.17 22.94 4.23
N SER A 315 -31.90 23.15 3.12
CA SER A 315 -33.08 22.33 2.80
C SER A 315 -32.74 20.89 2.42
N LEU A 316 -31.47 20.62 2.09
CA LEU A 316 -30.91 19.31 1.78
C LEU A 316 -30.13 18.68 2.95
N ASP A 317 -30.11 19.32 4.13
CA ASP A 317 -29.32 18.94 5.31
C ASP A 317 -27.80 18.80 5.02
N LEU A 318 -27.28 19.61 4.09
CA LEU A 318 -25.87 19.63 3.71
C LEU A 318 -25.10 20.70 4.51
N PRO A 319 -23.99 20.35 5.20
CA PRO A 319 -23.11 21.33 5.83
C PRO A 319 -22.59 22.35 4.81
N PHE A 320 -22.73 23.64 5.14
CA PHE A 320 -22.43 24.75 4.25
C PHE A 320 -21.33 25.65 4.81
N HIS A 321 -20.31 25.92 4.00
CA HIS A 321 -19.22 26.85 4.31
C HIS A 321 -19.05 27.90 3.22
N ALA A 322 -18.94 29.16 3.63
CA ALA A 322 -18.51 30.26 2.79
C ALA A 322 -16.98 30.37 2.85
N ILE A 323 -16.29 30.30 1.70
CA ILE A 323 -14.83 30.29 1.63
C ILE A 323 -14.28 31.20 0.52
N SER A 324 -13.02 31.60 0.65
CA SER A 324 -12.20 32.02 -0.49
C SER A 324 -10.93 31.19 -0.55
N ALA A 325 -10.79 30.40 -1.60
CA ALA A 325 -9.58 29.65 -1.89
C ALA A 325 -8.35 30.54 -2.13
N VAL A 326 -8.55 31.81 -2.53
CA VAL A 326 -7.47 32.76 -2.83
C VAL A 326 -6.98 33.45 -1.56
N THR A 327 -7.88 34.04 -0.76
CA THR A 327 -7.50 34.73 0.49
C THR A 327 -7.19 33.74 1.62
N GLY A 328 -7.84 32.57 1.60
CA GLY A 328 -7.80 31.55 2.66
C GLY A 328 -8.92 31.70 3.71
N GLU A 329 -9.83 32.65 3.54
CA GLU A 329 -10.97 32.88 4.43
C GLU A 329 -11.93 31.68 4.43
N GLY A 330 -12.42 31.27 5.61
CA GLY A 330 -13.35 30.14 5.80
C GLY A 330 -12.76 28.74 5.54
N VAL A 331 -11.55 28.67 4.99
CA VAL A 331 -10.90 27.40 4.62
C VAL A 331 -10.51 26.57 5.86
N PRO A 332 -9.91 27.11 6.94
CA PRO A 332 -9.62 26.32 8.14
C PRO A 332 -10.86 25.68 8.76
N GLU A 333 -11.96 26.41 8.83
CA GLU A 333 -13.24 25.97 9.40
C GLU A 333 -13.87 24.84 8.56
N LEU A 334 -13.78 24.94 7.23
CA LEU A 334 -14.19 23.88 6.32
C LEU A 334 -13.35 22.60 6.54
N LEU A 335 -12.03 22.71 6.67
CA LEU A 335 -11.14 21.56 6.85
C LEU A 335 -11.36 20.85 8.20
N GLU A 336 -11.56 21.61 9.28
CA GLU A 336 -11.95 21.06 10.59
C GLU A 336 -13.33 20.39 10.54
N THR A 337 -14.26 20.88 9.72
CA THR A 337 -15.59 20.27 9.55
C THR A 337 -15.56 18.99 8.70
N LEU A 338 -14.67 18.91 7.70
CA LEU A 338 -14.47 17.69 6.89
C LEU A 338 -13.88 16.53 7.69
N TRP A 339 -13.05 16.82 8.71
CA TRP A 339 -12.31 15.81 9.45
C TRP A 339 -13.18 14.78 10.20
N PRO A 340 -14.22 15.16 10.97
CA PRO A 340 -15.17 14.22 11.57
C PRO A 340 -15.80 13.26 10.55
N TYR A 341 -16.21 13.73 9.38
CA TYR A 341 -16.80 12.87 8.34
C TYR A 341 -15.77 11.88 7.78
N VAL A 342 -14.53 12.31 7.54
CA VAL A 342 -13.43 11.43 7.12
C VAL A 342 -13.16 10.35 8.19
N GLN A 343 -13.14 10.72 9.47
CA GLN A 343 -12.96 9.74 10.56
C GLN A 343 -14.15 8.78 10.67
N HIS A 344 -15.38 9.27 10.64
CA HIS A 344 -16.59 8.47 10.80
C HIS A 344 -16.70 7.39 9.72
N VAL A 345 -16.58 7.77 8.44
CA VAL A 345 -16.60 6.81 7.32
C VAL A 345 -15.42 5.83 7.39
N SER A 346 -14.26 6.26 7.91
CA SER A 346 -13.13 5.33 8.15
C SER A 346 -13.46 4.30 9.24
N ALA A 347 -14.13 4.71 10.32
CA ALA A 347 -14.51 3.85 11.43
C ALA A 347 -15.65 2.88 11.05
N GLU A 348 -16.66 3.33 10.32
CA GLU A 348 -17.76 2.47 9.85
C GLU A 348 -17.26 1.39 8.88
N ARG A 349 -16.42 1.76 7.89
CA ARG A 349 -15.81 0.78 6.97
C ARG A 349 -14.93 -0.24 7.71
N ALA A 350 -14.24 0.17 8.78
CA ALA A 350 -13.47 -0.76 9.62
C ALA A 350 -14.37 -1.72 10.41
N LEU A 351 -15.47 -1.22 10.98
CA LEU A 351 -16.42 -2.02 11.76
C LEU A 351 -17.15 -3.07 10.90
N GLU A 352 -17.60 -2.67 9.70
CA GLU A 352 -18.31 -3.58 8.79
C GLU A 352 -17.39 -4.67 8.23
N ARG A 353 -16.12 -4.34 7.94
CA ARG A 353 -15.09 -5.32 7.58
C ARG A 353 -14.77 -6.28 8.73
N ALA A 354 -14.70 -5.81 9.96
CA ALA A 354 -14.51 -6.67 11.14
C ALA A 354 -15.67 -7.68 11.29
N ARG A 355 -16.92 -7.23 11.17
CA ARG A 355 -18.11 -8.12 11.20
C ARG A 355 -18.09 -9.16 10.08
N ARG A 356 -17.68 -8.79 8.87
CA ARG A 356 -17.55 -9.75 7.76
C ARG A 356 -16.41 -10.74 7.99
N ALA A 357 -15.27 -10.30 8.49
CA ALA A 357 -14.17 -11.20 8.85
C ALA A 357 -14.58 -12.21 9.95
N GLU A 358 -15.35 -11.77 10.94
CA GLU A 358 -15.97 -12.66 11.94
C GLU A 358 -16.99 -13.62 11.31
N ALA A 359 -17.82 -13.16 10.36
CA ALA A 359 -18.81 -13.98 9.67
C ALA A 359 -18.19 -15.02 8.72
N ASP A 360 -17.12 -14.66 8.01
CA ASP A 360 -16.38 -15.58 7.13
C ASP A 360 -15.53 -16.56 7.95
N ALA A 361 -14.96 -16.14 9.09
CA ALA A 361 -14.33 -17.06 10.05
C ALA A 361 -15.35 -17.98 10.77
N ALA A 362 -16.63 -17.61 10.79
CA ALA A 362 -17.72 -18.42 11.34
C ALA A 362 -18.39 -19.35 10.32
N ARG A 363 -17.99 -19.31 9.04
CA ARG A 363 -18.37 -20.33 8.06
C ARG A 363 -17.48 -21.57 8.26
N PRO A 364 -18.03 -22.73 8.68
CA PRO A 364 -17.25 -23.97 8.69
C PRO A 364 -16.91 -24.35 7.24
N ASP A 365 -15.74 -24.96 7.03
CA ASP A 365 -15.27 -25.42 5.71
C ASP A 365 -16.33 -26.27 4.99
N GLU A 366 -17.04 -25.69 4.02
CA GLU A 366 -17.61 -26.47 2.91
C GLU A 366 -16.43 -26.91 2.02
N ALA A 367 -15.88 -28.07 2.37
CA ALA A 367 -14.90 -28.76 1.57
C ALA A 367 -15.39 -28.86 0.11
N PRO A 368 -14.51 -28.65 -0.90
CA PRO A 368 -14.92 -28.68 -2.29
C PRO A 368 -15.53 -30.05 -2.61
N ALA A 369 -16.79 -30.04 -3.06
CA ALA A 369 -17.54 -31.26 -3.34
C ALA A 369 -16.81 -32.08 -4.41
N VAL A 370 -16.31 -33.25 -4.02
CA VAL A 370 -15.80 -34.26 -4.94
C VAL A 370 -17.00 -34.78 -5.74
N GLY A 371 -17.08 -34.35 -7.00
CA GLY A 371 -18.12 -34.81 -7.93
C GLY A 371 -18.03 -36.33 -8.14
N PRO A 372 -19.17 -37.03 -8.29
CA PRO A 372 -19.17 -38.48 -8.41
C PRO A 372 -18.68 -38.94 -9.79
N ASP A 373 -17.75 -39.89 -9.76
CA ASP A 373 -17.65 -41.07 -10.62
C ASP A 373 -18.19 -40.97 -12.07
N THR A 374 -17.28 -40.82 -13.03
CA THR A 374 -17.53 -41.21 -14.43
C THR A 374 -16.42 -42.14 -14.91
N ALA A 375 -16.78 -43.42 -15.05
CA ALA A 375 -15.99 -44.48 -15.65
C ALA A 375 -15.56 -44.18 -17.12
N PRO A 376 -14.49 -44.80 -17.63
CA PRO A 376 -13.99 -44.54 -18.98
C PRO A 376 -14.86 -45.18 -20.07
N PRO A 377 -14.94 -44.59 -21.28
CA PRO A 377 -15.56 -45.24 -22.42
C PRO A 377 -14.62 -46.29 -23.03
N GLU A 378 -15.09 -47.54 -23.11
CA GLU A 378 -14.55 -48.57 -24.01
C GLU A 378 -15.21 -48.52 -25.40
N ALA A 379 -14.59 -49.21 -26.35
CA ALA A 379 -15.02 -49.47 -27.74
C ALA A 379 -14.93 -48.27 -28.73
N ASP A 380 -14.57 -48.46 -30.01
CA ASP A 380 -14.37 -49.72 -30.73
C ASP A 380 -13.28 -49.65 -31.83
N VAL A 381 -12.98 -50.82 -32.40
CA VAL A 381 -11.91 -51.18 -33.33
C VAL A 381 -12.20 -50.76 -34.79
N ASP A 382 -11.20 -50.20 -35.51
CA ASP A 382 -10.78 -50.83 -36.79
C ASP A 382 -9.39 -50.43 -37.37
N GLN A 383 -8.73 -51.46 -37.94
CA GLN A 383 -7.74 -51.53 -39.04
C GLN A 383 -6.85 -50.31 -39.46
N ALA A 384 -5.56 -50.44 -39.80
CA ALA A 384 -4.67 -51.60 -40.00
C ALA A 384 -3.17 -51.23 -39.89
N ALA A 385 -2.30 -52.25 -39.75
CA ALA A 385 -0.82 -52.18 -39.72
C ALA A 385 -0.20 -52.52 -41.12
N PRO A 386 1.13 -52.72 -41.35
CA PRO A 386 2.28 -52.74 -40.41
C PRO A 386 3.64 -52.15 -40.92
N ALA A 387 4.68 -52.29 -40.06
CA ALA A 387 6.14 -52.26 -40.33
C ALA A 387 6.78 -50.88 -40.68
N SER A 388 8.06 -50.59 -40.36
CA SER A 388 9.20 -51.36 -39.82
C SER A 388 10.16 -50.47 -38.98
N GLY A 389 10.93 -51.04 -38.04
CA GLY A 389 12.03 -50.33 -37.32
C GLY A 389 13.35 -50.24 -38.13
N PRO A 390 14.54 -50.01 -37.52
CA PRO A 390 14.85 -49.81 -36.08
C PRO A 390 15.71 -48.56 -35.75
N ALA A 391 16.13 -48.42 -34.48
CA ALA A 391 17.13 -47.46 -33.98
C ALA A 391 18.58 -47.81 -34.46
N PRO A 392 19.68 -47.03 -34.24
CA PRO A 392 20.05 -46.40 -32.95
C PRO A 392 21.00 -45.15 -32.94
N THR A 393 21.46 -44.78 -31.71
CA THR A 393 22.75 -44.11 -31.35
C THR A 393 23.08 -42.63 -31.70
N ARG A 394 23.42 -41.87 -30.63
CA ARG A 394 24.36 -40.71 -30.59
C ARG A 394 25.80 -41.18 -30.96
N PRO A 395 26.82 -40.36 -31.33
CA PRO A 395 27.10 -39.02 -30.75
C PRO A 395 27.86 -37.95 -31.59
N SER A 396 28.03 -36.77 -30.97
CA SER A 396 29.21 -35.87 -30.98
C SER A 396 29.82 -35.26 -32.26
N SER A 397 30.24 -33.98 -32.10
CA SER A 397 31.46 -33.36 -32.64
C SER A 397 31.44 -32.56 -33.97
N ILE A 398 31.83 -31.28 -33.83
CA ILE A 398 32.92 -30.60 -34.58
C ILE A 398 32.66 -30.03 -35.99
N GLU A 399 32.86 -28.70 -36.07
CA GLU A 399 33.38 -27.84 -37.15
C GLU A 399 32.69 -27.59 -38.52
N ALA A 400 32.66 -26.28 -38.81
CA ALA A 400 33.06 -25.61 -40.07
C ALA A 400 32.13 -25.57 -41.31
N LEU A 401 31.67 -24.35 -41.59
CA LEU A 401 31.94 -23.60 -42.83
C LEU A 401 31.79 -22.10 -42.48
N ARG A 402 32.79 -21.20 -42.41
CA ARG A 402 34.06 -20.95 -43.11
C ARG A 402 33.89 -20.19 -44.45
N ARG A 403 34.52 -19.00 -44.51
CA ARG A 403 34.73 -18.09 -45.68
C ARG A 403 33.48 -17.23 -46.00
N SER A 404 33.56 -15.97 -46.46
CA SER A 404 34.66 -15.13 -47.00
C SER A 404 34.15 -13.65 -47.06
N ARG A 405 34.89 -12.52 -47.04
CA ARG A 405 36.31 -12.14 -47.28
C ARG A 405 36.53 -10.67 -46.81
N ARG A 406 37.79 -10.32 -46.43
CA ARG A 406 38.50 -9.01 -46.59
C ARG A 406 37.85 -7.72 -45.99
N SER A 407 38.42 -6.92 -45.06
CA SER A 407 39.82 -6.58 -44.66
C SER A 407 40.64 -5.82 -45.74
N PRO A 408 41.57 -4.89 -45.42
CA PRO A 408 41.95 -4.27 -44.12
C PRO A 408 41.35 -2.83 -44.00
N ALA A 409 41.84 -1.79 -43.30
CA ALA A 409 43.09 -1.50 -42.57
C ALA A 409 42.93 -0.40 -41.46
N ALA A 410 44.07 0.08 -40.92
CA ALA A 410 44.28 1.22 -40.00
C ALA A 410 45.51 2.04 -40.54
N PRO A 411 46.18 2.99 -39.85
CA PRO A 411 46.06 3.51 -38.47
C PRO A 411 45.75 5.05 -38.46
N ASP A 412 46.02 5.91 -37.47
CA ASP A 412 46.76 5.83 -36.18
C ASP A 412 46.24 6.88 -35.14
N ALA A 413 46.96 7.07 -34.03
CA ALA A 413 46.71 8.04 -32.94
C ALA A 413 47.94 9.00 -32.77
N PRO A 414 48.13 9.76 -31.65
CA PRO A 414 47.21 10.38 -30.68
C PRO A 414 47.50 11.90 -30.44
N HIS A 415 46.79 12.51 -29.48
CA HIS A 415 47.16 13.68 -28.65
C HIS A 415 47.68 15.01 -29.27
N GLU A 416 46.91 16.08 -29.06
CA GLU A 416 47.29 17.19 -28.15
C GLU A 416 46.05 17.61 -27.34
#